data_AF-A0A379AGD4-F1
#
_entry.id   AF-A0A379AGD4-F1
#
_cell.length_a   1.000
_cell.length_b   1.000
_cell.length_c   1.000
_cell.angle_alpha   90.00
_cell.angle_beta   90.00
_cell.angle_gamma   90.00
#
_symmetry.space_group_name_H-M   'P 1'
#
loop_
_entity.id
_entity.type
_entity.pdbx_description
1 polymer ?
#
loop_
_entity_poly.entity_id
_entity_poly.type
_entity_poly.pdbx_seq_one_letter_code
_entity_poly.pdbx_strand_id
1 'polypeptide(L)' 'MLQLGDWIEMPDRNISGEVIDIALHTITIRNWDNTISRIPTKNFLTETYTKLAGDVLPRAHAASCAAFILIRSRSPL' A
#
# COMPACT_ATOMS: atom_id res chain seq x y z
N MET A 1 2.91 11.20 5.66
CA MET A 1 3.50 11.82 4.45
C MET A 1 3.46 10.80 3.32
N LEU A 2 3.00 11.19 2.12
CA LEU A 2 2.94 10.31 0.94
C LEU A 2 4.31 10.28 0.23
N GLN A 3 4.72 9.12 -0.26
CA GLN A 3 6.00 8.86 -0.92
C GLN A 3 5.78 7.96 -2.15
N LEU A 4 6.75 7.96 -3.05
CA LEU A 4 6.79 7.04 -4.17
C LEU A 4 6.89 5.60 -3.64
N GLY A 5 6.15 4.68 -4.27
CA GLY A 5 6.09 3.29 -3.84
C GLY A 5 5.09 3.02 -2.70
N ASP A 6 4.39 4.04 -2.22
CA ASP A 6 3.27 3.81 -1.31
C ASP A 6 2.15 3.05 -2.00
N TRP A 7 1.52 2.15 -1.25
CA TRP A 7 0.25 1.58 -1.67
C TRP A 7 -0.89 2.46 -1.20
N ILE A 8 -1.83 2.73 -2.11
CA ILE A 8 -3.07 3.45 -1.84
C ILE A 8 -4.27 2.63 -2.27
N GLU A 9 -5.31 2.63 -1.43
CA GLU A 9 -6.62 2.07 -1.73
C GLU A 9 -7.73 3.11 -1.52
N MET A 10 -8.57 3.26 -2.53
CA MET A 10 -9.72 4.16 -2.55
C MET A 10 -10.97 3.39 -2.99
N PRO A 11 -11.87 2.99 -2.06
CA PRO A 11 -13.06 2.21 -2.41
C PRO A 11 -14.04 3.03 -3.27
N ASP A 12 -14.17 4.33 -3.01
CA ASP A 12 -15.07 5.22 -3.75
C ASP A 12 -14.76 5.31 -5.25
N ARG A 13 -13.50 5.09 -5.62
CA ARG A 13 -13.03 5.14 -7.00
C ARG A 13 -12.63 3.77 -7.55
N ASN A 14 -12.75 2.73 -6.74
CA ASN A 14 -12.33 1.37 -7.06
C ASN A 14 -10.86 1.31 -7.54
N ILE A 15 -10.00 2.08 -6.85
CA ILE A 15 -8.56 2.18 -7.16
C ILE A 15 -7.77 1.48 -6.06
N SER A 16 -6.94 0.53 -6.45
CA SER A 16 -6.01 -0.19 -5.57
C SER A 16 -4.66 -0.29 -6.27
N GLY A 17 -3.61 0.32 -5.73
CA GLY A 17 -2.32 0.26 -6.40
C GLY A 17 -1.23 1.11 -5.79
N GLU A 18 -0.10 1.13 -6.50
CA GLU A 18 1.14 1.76 -6.05
C GLU A 18 1.32 3.15 -6.67
N VAL A 19 1.81 4.09 -5.89
CA VAL A 19 2.18 5.44 -6.34
C VAL A 19 3.46 5.37 -7.15
N ILE A 20 3.35 5.62 -8.46
CA ILE A 20 4.50 5.63 -9.36
C ILE A 20 5.10 7.02 -9.57
N ASP A 21 4.29 8.08 -9.38
CA ASP A 21 4.72 9.46 -9.58
C ASP A 21 3.85 10.44 -8.77
N ILE A 22 4.49 11.49 -8.26
CA ILE A 22 3.85 12.55 -7.47
C ILE A 22 4.21 13.88 -8.12
N ALA A 23 3.27 14.44 -8.89
CA ALA A 23 3.35 15.80 -9.39
C ALA A 23 2.64 16.77 -8.43
N LEU A 24 2.79 18.07 -8.68
CA LEU A 24 2.26 19.13 -7.79
C LEU A 24 0.75 19.01 -7.50
N HIS A 25 -0.05 18.67 -8.51
CA HIS A 25 -1.51 18.64 -8.43
C HIS A 25 -2.14 17.28 -8.75
N THR A 26 -1.31 16.30 -9.11
CA THR A 26 -1.76 15.00 -9.61
C THR A 26 -0.84 13.92 -9.10
N ILE A 27 -1.43 12.87 -8.57
CA ILE A 27 -0.73 11.66 -8.17
C ILE A 27 -1.05 10.58 -9.19
N THR A 28 -0.03 9.92 -9.68
CA THR A 28 -0.16 8.83 -10.63
C THR A 28 -0.02 7.50 -9.90
N ILE A 29 -1.04 6.66 -10.04
CA ILE A 29 -1.13 5.34 -9.41
C ILE A 29 -1.17 4.29 -10.50
N ARG A 30 -0.40 3.21 -10.31
CA ARG A 30 -0.48 2.01 -11.12
C ARG A 30 -1.34 0.98 -10.40
N ASN A 31 -2.49 0.67 -10.97
CA ASN A 31 -3.36 -0.41 -10.49
C ASN A 31 -2.76 -1.77 -10.86
N TRP A 32 -3.22 -2.82 -10.19
CA TRP A 32 -2.79 -4.21 -10.37
C TRP A 32 -3.16 -4.78 -11.72
N ASP A 33 -4.21 -4.24 -12.33
CA ASP A 33 -4.58 -4.50 -13.72
C ASP A 33 -3.63 -3.81 -14.72
N ASN A 34 -2.51 -3.24 -14.26
CA ASN A 34 -1.55 -2.42 -15.01
C ASN A 34 -2.11 -1.13 -15.62
N THR A 35 -3.32 -0.74 -15.25
CA THR A 35 -3.91 0.53 -15.67
C THR A 35 -3.30 1.69 -14.87
N ILE A 36 -3.09 2.82 -15.55
CA ILE A 36 -2.54 4.03 -14.93
C ILE A 36 -3.69 4.98 -14.60
N SER A 37 -3.89 5.23 -13.32
CA SER A 37 -4.91 6.14 -12.79
C SER A 37 -4.26 7.43 -12.33
N ARG A 38 -4.79 8.56 -12.79
CA ARG A 38 -4.35 9.90 -12.38
C ARG A 38 -5.39 10.52 -11.48
N ILE A 39 -5.02 10.76 -10.23
CA ILE A 39 -5.91 11.32 -9.22
C ILE A 39 -5.45 12.74 -8.88
N PRO A 40 -6.33 13.75 -9.04
CA PRO A 40 -6.05 15.10 -8.54
C PRO A 40 -5.80 15.11 -7.04
N THR A 41 -4.80 15.86 -6.58
CA THR A 41 -4.46 15.99 -5.15
C THR A 41 -5.66 16.46 -4.30
N LYS A 42 -6.56 17.25 -4.90
CA LYS A 42 -7.81 17.68 -4.25
C LYS A 42 -8.62 16.51 -3.70
N ASN A 43 -8.66 15.39 -4.41
CA ASN A 43 -9.47 14.24 -4.02
C ASN A 43 -8.93 13.59 -2.74
N PHE A 44 -7.61 13.59 -2.54
CA PHE A 44 -6.98 13.11 -1.31
C PHE A 44 -7.28 13.98 -0.09
N LEU A 45 -7.69 15.23 -0.31
CA LEU A 45 -8.10 16.14 0.78
C LEU A 45 -9.57 15.98 1.14
N THR A 46 -10.41 15.60 0.17
CA THR A 46 -11.87 15.52 0.34
C THR A 46 -12.38 14.11 0.64
N GLU A 47 -11.72 13.10 0.10
CA GLU A 47 -12.13 11.69 0.18
C GLU A 47 -11.23 10.95 1.17
N THR A 48 -11.80 9.96 1.85
CA THR A 48 -11.02 9.10 2.74
C THR A 48 -10.31 8.04 1.89
N TYR A 49 -9.02 7.88 2.12
CA TYR A 49 -8.23 6.85 1.45
C TYR A 49 -7.36 6.13 2.48
N THR A 50 -7.08 4.86 2.20
CA THR A 50 -6.17 4.07 3.01
C THR A 50 -4.80 4.12 2.37
N LYS A 51 -3.81 4.65 3.09
CA LYS A 51 -2.40 4.46 2.75
C LYS A 51 -1.90 3.25 3.51
N LEU A 52 -1.36 2.27 2.78
CA LEU A 52 -0.56 1.21 3.37
C LEU A 52 0.91 1.61 3.19
N ALA A 53 1.57 1.90 4.32
CA ALA A 53 3.00 2.13 4.29
C ALA A 53 3.67 0.80 3.90
N GLY A 54 4.24 0.77 2.71
CA GLY A 54 5.24 -0.23 2.36
C GLY A 54 6.50 0.11 3.14
N ASP A 55 6.53 -0.21 4.44
CA ASP A 55 7.78 -0.20 5.17
C ASP A 55 8.77 -1.01 4.34
N VAL A 56 9.87 -0.35 3.99
CA VAL A 56 11.04 -0.89 3.32
C VAL A 56 11.66 -1.92 4.28
N LEU A 57 10.99 -3.06 4.45
CA LEU A 57 11.64 -4.23 5.03
C LEU A 57 12.70 -4.63 4.01
N PRO A 58 13.99 -4.65 4.39
CA PRO A 58 15.01 -5.13 3.49
C PRO A 58 14.72 -6.60 3.26
N ARG A 59 14.08 -6.91 2.12
CA ARG A 59 14.06 -8.24 1.50
C ARG A 59 13.68 -9.38 2.47
N ALA A 60 12.39 -9.62 2.64
CA ALA A 60 11.86 -10.92 3.08
C ALA A 60 10.43 -11.03 2.54
N HIS A 61 10.04 -12.11 1.87
CA HIS A 61 9.49 -13.26 2.59
C HIS A 61 8.62 -12.85 3.79
N ALA A 62 7.65 -11.96 3.58
CA ALA A 62 6.53 -11.74 4.48
C ALA A 62 5.30 -12.54 4.01
N ALA A 63 5.52 -13.71 3.42
CA ALA A 63 4.63 -14.83 3.67
C ALA A 63 4.93 -15.29 5.10
N SER A 64 3.95 -15.19 5.98
CA SER A 64 3.93 -15.71 7.36
C SER A 64 4.05 -14.67 8.48
N CYS A 65 2.98 -13.88 8.65
CA CYS A 65 2.59 -13.45 10.00
C CYS A 65 1.80 -14.55 10.75
N ALA A 66 1.37 -15.61 10.05
CA ALA A 66 0.55 -16.70 10.63
C ALA A 66 1.34 -17.88 11.21
N ALA A 67 2.62 -18.08 10.88
CA ALA A 67 3.40 -19.24 11.37
C ALA A 67 4.41 -18.94 12.48
N PHE A 68 4.59 -17.68 12.90
CA PHE A 68 5.55 -17.35 13.97
C PHE A 68 4.97 -17.44 15.40
N ILE A 69 3.64 -17.52 15.54
CA ILE A 69 2.97 -17.68 16.84
C ILE A 69 2.93 -19.17 17.29
N LEU A 70 3.14 -20.13 16.39
CA LEU A 70 3.05 -21.57 16.70
C LEU A 70 4.40 -22.30 16.94
N ILE A 71 5.55 -21.63 16.82
CA ILE A 71 6.87 -22.29 17.02
C ILE A 71 7.51 -21.99 18.38
N ARG A 72 6.91 -21.15 19.23
CA ARG A 72 7.42 -20.88 20.60
C ARG A 72 6.54 -21.39 21.74
N SER A 73 5.47 -22.14 21.45
CA SER A 73 4.59 -22.74 22.47
C SER A 73 4.75 -24.26 22.61
N ARG A 74 5.86 -24.86 22.13
CA ARG A 74 6.12 -26.30 22.30
C ARG A 74 7.56 -26.62 22.70
N SER A 75 7.90 -26.20 23.90
CA SER A 75 8.74 -26.96 24.84
C SER A 75 8.26 -26.56 26.24
N PRO A 76 8.01 -27.50 27.18
CA PRO A 76 8.87 -28.63 27.50
C PRO A 76 8.15 -29.98 27.67
N LEU A 77 8.82 -31.07 27.27
CA LEU A 77 8.95 -32.37 27.96
C LEU A 77 9.82 -33.29 27.08
#